data_AF-A0A923NTR2-F1
#
_entry.id   AF-A0A923NTR2-F1
#
_cell.length_a   1.000
_cell.length_b   1.000
_cell.length_c   1.000
_cell.angle_alpha   90.00
_cell.angle_beta   90.00
_cell.angle_gamma   90.00
#
_symmetry.space_group_name_H-M   'P 1'
#
loop_
_entity.id
_entity.type
_entity.pdbx_description
1 polymer ?
#
loop_
_entity_poly.entity_id
_entity_poly.type
_entity_poly.pdbx_seq_one_letter_code
_entity_poly.pdbx_strand_id
1 'polypeptide(L)'
;MPKAMQYTKGSIIYFENDKDDRIFIMQTGTVLLSSNDIETGQPVSEQVKSGEFFGVKSALGHFGREETATALVTTVAVALTVQEFEVLFSNNKALIMKMLRVFSNQLRQIHKKTESILNNVAEDQESGMLAVAKSFYNDEQYRSACDIYVKFLKRYPNTSKKEEVSKLYADAKLRCDKLAIHNRGVTESPEDDSNNSSLKIFSLPAFERFAKTYEPNEVIISEYEPGDSFYLIQSGRVQLVKCVNGSKKNLDILKPGEFFGEMAILDNSPRSATCVAVGSVKCLEFNKENFELLITGNPQMALLLLKLFCKRIYDQKRRFRILVVKDLQARIADVFLLLAEMNPISDEAVKQRRFNVTIADISHWAGLSVEVCRDEISKFIEKRKIEVYDSYVIVNNINDLRRLYDTRTSVGNS
;
A
#
# COMPACT_ATOMS: atom_id res chain seq x y z
N MET A 1 -7.75 -22.30 -24.63
CA MET A 1 -6.44 -22.88 -24.96
C MET A 1 -5.54 -21.70 -25.25
N PRO A 2 -4.41 -21.59 -24.53
CA PRO A 2 -3.51 -20.47 -24.67
C PRO A 2 -3.07 -20.28 -26.13
N LYS A 3 -3.16 -19.05 -26.63
CA LYS A 3 -2.81 -18.76 -28.02
C LYS A 3 -1.37 -18.23 -28.08
N ALA A 4 -0.50 -18.97 -28.75
CA ALA A 4 0.82 -18.47 -29.11
C ALA A 4 0.67 -17.37 -30.17
N MET A 5 1.25 -16.21 -29.91
CA MET A 5 1.23 -15.05 -30.78
C MET A 5 2.67 -14.73 -31.18
N GLN A 6 2.89 -14.57 -32.49
CA GLN A 6 4.18 -14.21 -33.05
C GLN A 6 4.20 -12.72 -33.38
N TYR A 7 5.23 -12.04 -32.90
CA TYR A 7 5.47 -10.61 -33.09
C TYR A 7 6.76 -10.42 -33.86
N THR A 8 6.75 -9.62 -34.91
CA THR A 8 7.96 -9.23 -35.64
C THR A 8 8.72 -8.15 -34.85
N LYS A 9 10.02 -7.99 -35.11
CA LYS A 9 10.84 -6.94 -34.50
C LYS A 9 10.19 -5.55 -34.66
N GLY A 10 10.09 -4.81 -33.56
CA GLY A 10 9.46 -3.49 -33.50
C GLY A 10 7.95 -3.51 -33.27
N SER A 11 7.31 -4.68 -33.24
CA SER A 11 5.87 -4.77 -32.96
C SER A 11 5.57 -4.34 -31.52
N ILE A 12 4.55 -3.50 -31.36
CA ILE A 12 4.00 -3.13 -30.06
C ILE A 12 2.94 -4.16 -29.69
N ILE A 13 3.09 -4.77 -28.52
CA ILE A 13 2.17 -5.79 -27.99
C ILE A 13 0.98 -5.12 -27.30
N TYR A 14 1.25 -4.06 -26.52
CA TYR A 14 0.26 -3.16 -25.93
C TYR A 14 0.92 -1.82 -25.59
N PHE A 15 0.12 -0.76 -25.52
CA PHE A 15 0.53 0.58 -25.08
C PHE A 15 0.28 0.79 -23.59
N GLU A 16 1.03 1.72 -23.00
CA GLU A 16 0.74 2.23 -21.66
C GLU A 16 -0.70 2.78 -21.62
N ASN A 17 -1.40 2.54 -20.50
CA ASN A 17 -2.81 2.86 -20.25
C ASN A 17 -3.85 2.07 -21.05
N ASP A 18 -3.46 1.14 -21.94
CA ASP A 18 -4.42 0.22 -22.57
C ASP A 18 -5.18 -0.56 -21.50
N LYS A 19 -6.50 -0.73 -21.71
CA LYS A 19 -7.33 -1.64 -20.91
C LYS A 19 -7.30 -3.01 -21.58
N ASP A 20 -6.46 -3.90 -21.06
CA ASP A 20 -6.32 -5.26 -21.55
C ASP A 20 -6.03 -6.22 -20.39
N ASP A 21 -6.88 -7.22 -20.24
CA ASP A 21 -6.80 -8.20 -19.15
C ASP A 21 -5.97 -9.45 -19.53
N ARG A 22 -5.34 -9.45 -20.71
CA ARG A 22 -4.46 -10.57 -21.11
C ARG A 22 -3.16 -10.54 -20.32
N ILE A 23 -2.69 -11.72 -19.94
CA ILE A 23 -1.38 -11.95 -19.35
C ILE A 23 -0.52 -12.64 -20.39
N PHE A 24 0.72 -12.22 -20.55
CA PHE A 24 1.62 -12.82 -21.53
C PHE A 24 2.75 -13.57 -20.84
N ILE A 25 3.06 -14.76 -21.32
CA ILE A 25 4.28 -15.50 -20.99
C ILE A 25 5.17 -15.57 -22.22
N MET A 26 6.42 -15.16 -22.06
CA MET A 26 7.42 -15.18 -23.12
C MET A 26 7.87 -16.62 -23.39
N GLN A 27 7.83 -17.05 -24.65
CA GLN A 27 8.40 -18.35 -25.09
C GLN A 27 9.77 -18.16 -25.72
N THR A 28 9.90 -17.27 -26.70
CA THR A 28 11.16 -16.99 -27.41
C THR A 28 11.27 -15.52 -27.77
N GLY A 29 12.50 -15.03 -27.93
CA GLY A 29 12.76 -13.60 -28.19
C GLY A 29 12.83 -12.76 -26.92
N THR A 30 12.66 -11.45 -27.07
CA THR A 30 12.82 -10.46 -26.01
C THR A 30 11.82 -9.33 -26.19
N VAL A 31 11.11 -8.98 -25.10
CA VAL A 31 10.23 -7.82 -25.03
C VAL A 31 10.87 -6.74 -24.17
N LEU A 32 10.82 -5.49 -24.63
CA LEU A 32 11.16 -4.30 -23.86
C LEU A 32 9.88 -3.71 -23.29
N LEU A 33 9.83 -3.59 -21.98
CA LEU A 33 8.81 -2.83 -21.25
C LEU A 33 9.36 -1.42 -21.03
N SER A 34 8.75 -0.41 -21.63
CA SER A 34 9.15 0.98 -21.48
C SER A 34 8.10 1.78 -20.72
N SER A 35 8.52 2.54 -19.71
CA SER A 35 7.68 3.48 -18.95
C SER A 35 8.52 4.68 -18.52
N ASN A 36 7.93 5.67 -17.86
CA ASN A 36 8.69 6.76 -17.25
C ASN A 36 8.87 6.51 -15.75
N ASP A 37 10.09 6.71 -15.24
CA ASP A 37 10.34 6.64 -13.81
C ASP A 37 9.54 7.73 -13.09
N ILE A 38 8.84 7.34 -12.03
CA ILE A 38 7.89 8.23 -11.35
C ILE A 38 8.62 9.44 -10.73
N GLU A 39 9.86 9.29 -10.27
CA GLU A 39 10.61 10.37 -9.60
C GLU A 39 11.24 11.34 -10.58
N THR A 40 11.91 10.79 -11.59
CA THR A 40 12.76 11.54 -12.51
C THR A 40 12.05 11.94 -13.79
N GLY A 41 10.94 11.27 -14.13
CA GLY A 41 10.26 11.40 -15.42
C GLY A 41 11.05 10.83 -16.60
N GLN A 42 12.25 10.28 -16.37
CA GLN A 42 13.11 9.75 -17.42
C GLN A 42 12.59 8.40 -17.92
N PRO A 43 12.77 8.08 -19.21
CA PRO A 43 12.38 6.79 -19.74
C PRO A 43 13.20 5.69 -19.08
N VAL A 44 12.50 4.71 -18.52
CA VAL A 44 13.07 3.48 -17.97
C VAL A 44 12.57 2.29 -18.74
N SER A 45 13.44 1.29 -18.86
CA SER A 45 13.12 0.09 -19.61
C SER A 45 13.56 -1.19 -18.91
N GLU A 46 12.70 -2.19 -18.93
CA GLU A 46 12.96 -3.53 -18.42
C GLU A 46 12.86 -4.55 -19.56
N GLN A 47 13.75 -5.54 -19.59
CA GLN A 47 13.70 -6.61 -20.58
C GLN A 47 13.06 -7.86 -20.01
N VAL A 48 12.08 -8.39 -20.72
CA VAL A 48 11.40 -9.65 -20.40
C VAL A 48 11.97 -10.74 -21.29
N LYS A 49 12.49 -11.80 -20.65
CA LYS A 49 13.12 -12.94 -21.30
C LYS A 49 12.18 -14.14 -21.37
N SER A 50 12.61 -15.15 -22.12
CA SER A 50 11.91 -16.45 -22.19
C SER A 50 11.60 -17.01 -20.79
N GLY A 51 10.37 -17.45 -20.59
CA GLY A 51 9.84 -17.98 -19.33
C GLY A 51 9.32 -16.91 -18.35
N GLU A 52 9.48 -15.62 -18.65
CA GLU A 52 8.98 -14.53 -17.81
C GLU A 52 7.60 -14.05 -18.25
N PHE A 53 6.87 -13.50 -17.28
CA PHE A 53 5.52 -12.97 -17.48
C PHE A 53 5.54 -11.45 -17.57
N PHE A 54 4.64 -10.88 -18.36
CA PHE A 54 4.38 -9.44 -18.40
C PHE A 54 2.88 -9.16 -18.56
N GLY A 55 2.45 -7.96 -18.18
CA GLY A 55 1.02 -7.61 -18.12
C GLY A 55 0.24 -8.22 -16.95
N VAL A 56 0.90 -8.86 -15.98
CA VAL A 56 0.24 -9.56 -14.85
C VAL A 56 -0.49 -8.58 -13.93
N LYS A 57 0.17 -7.51 -13.52
CA LYS A 57 -0.37 -6.55 -12.53
C LYS A 57 -1.65 -5.89 -13.02
N SER A 58 -1.61 -5.33 -14.23
CA SER A 58 -2.75 -4.67 -14.88
C SER A 58 -3.92 -5.62 -15.10
N ALA A 59 -3.66 -6.84 -15.57
CA ALA A 59 -4.70 -7.84 -15.76
C ALA A 59 -5.36 -8.32 -14.47
N LEU A 60 -4.57 -8.59 -13.42
CA LEU A 60 -5.11 -9.09 -12.14
C LEU A 60 -5.74 -7.98 -11.28
N GLY A 61 -5.28 -6.74 -11.44
CA GLY A 61 -5.79 -5.59 -10.70
C GLY A 61 -6.83 -4.77 -11.45
N HIS A 62 -7.12 -5.12 -12.71
CA HIS A 62 -8.08 -4.42 -13.59
C HIS A 62 -7.81 -2.91 -13.74
N PHE A 63 -6.55 -2.56 -13.93
CA PHE A 63 -6.10 -1.20 -14.23
C PHE A 63 -5.34 -1.16 -15.55
N GLY A 64 -5.22 0.04 -16.13
CA GLY A 64 -4.52 0.24 -17.40
C GLY A 64 -3.06 -0.21 -17.33
N ARG A 65 -2.48 -0.61 -18.48
CA ARG A 65 -1.07 -1.01 -18.55
C ARG A 65 -0.15 0.07 -17.97
N GLU A 66 0.82 -0.33 -17.15
CA GLU A 66 1.80 0.59 -16.53
C GLU A 66 2.95 0.95 -17.49
N GLU A 67 3.08 0.20 -18.59
CA GLU A 67 4.20 0.32 -19.52
C GLU A 67 3.73 0.03 -20.96
N THR A 68 4.55 0.40 -21.93
CA THR A 68 4.40 -0.04 -23.32
C THR A 68 5.30 -1.25 -23.56
N ALA A 69 4.76 -2.32 -24.13
CA ALA A 69 5.51 -3.55 -24.42
C ALA A 69 5.87 -3.63 -25.91
N THR A 70 7.16 -3.67 -26.22
CA THR A 70 7.68 -3.71 -27.60
C THR A 70 8.57 -4.93 -27.83
N ALA A 71 8.35 -5.67 -28.91
CA ALA A 71 9.21 -6.79 -29.31
C ALA A 71 10.54 -6.29 -29.90
N LEU A 72 11.68 -6.58 -29.26
CA LEU A 72 13.01 -6.15 -29.75
C LEU A 72 13.54 -7.01 -30.90
N VAL A 73 13.07 -8.25 -30.96
CA VAL A 73 13.39 -9.25 -31.97
C VAL A 73 12.11 -10.01 -32.31
N THR A 74 12.14 -10.84 -33.35
CA THR A 74 11.03 -11.77 -33.60
C THR A 74 10.77 -12.61 -32.35
N THR A 75 9.58 -12.47 -31.80
CA THR A 75 9.23 -12.91 -30.45
C THR A 75 7.97 -13.74 -30.52
N VAL A 76 7.92 -14.81 -29.73
CA VAL A 76 6.70 -15.58 -29.50
C VAL A 76 6.30 -15.44 -28.05
N ALA A 77 5.10 -14.92 -27.82
CA ALA A 77 4.50 -14.82 -26.50
C ALA A 77 3.15 -15.54 -26.50
N VAL A 78 2.86 -16.27 -25.44
CA VAL A 78 1.54 -16.90 -25.25
C VAL A 78 0.66 -15.93 -24.49
N ALA A 79 -0.45 -15.56 -25.11
CA ALA A 79 -1.49 -14.78 -24.46
C ALA A 79 -2.39 -15.72 -23.65
N LEU A 80 -2.56 -15.39 -22.37
CA LEU A 80 -3.38 -16.07 -21.40
C LEU A 80 -4.53 -15.16 -20.98
N THR A 81 -5.71 -15.73 -20.85
CA THR A 81 -6.78 -15.12 -20.04
C THR A 81 -6.40 -15.15 -18.56
N VAL A 82 -7.05 -14.33 -17.73
CA VAL A 82 -6.87 -14.38 -16.28
C VAL A 82 -7.16 -15.78 -15.75
N GLN A 83 -8.22 -16.44 -16.23
CA GLN A 83 -8.57 -17.80 -15.80
C GLN A 83 -7.49 -18.82 -16.17
N GLU A 84 -6.93 -18.74 -17.39
CA GLU A 84 -5.83 -19.64 -17.81
C GLU A 84 -4.56 -19.40 -16.99
N PHE A 85 -4.25 -18.15 -16.65
CA PHE A 85 -3.16 -17.82 -15.75
C PHE A 85 -3.40 -18.38 -14.34
N GLU A 86 -4.61 -18.23 -13.78
CA GLU A 86 -4.95 -18.74 -12.45
C GLU A 86 -4.76 -20.25 -12.35
N VAL A 87 -5.13 -21.00 -13.38
CA VAL A 87 -4.91 -22.45 -13.46
C VAL A 87 -3.41 -22.77 -13.52
N LEU A 88 -2.63 -22.06 -14.34
CA LEU A 88 -1.19 -22.26 -14.45
C LEU A 88 -0.48 -21.94 -13.13
N PHE A 89 -0.82 -20.80 -12.52
CA PHE A 89 -0.31 -20.34 -11.24
C PHE A 89 -0.62 -21.35 -10.13
N SER A 90 -1.87 -21.82 -10.06
CA SER A 90 -2.31 -22.72 -9.00
C SER A 90 -1.61 -24.07 -9.00
N ASN A 91 -1.16 -24.53 -10.18
CA ASN A 91 -0.51 -25.84 -10.34
C ASN A 91 1.02 -25.78 -10.19
N ASN A 92 1.62 -24.59 -10.02
CA ASN A 92 3.07 -24.42 -10.00
C ASN A 92 3.56 -23.71 -8.74
N LYS A 93 3.94 -24.49 -7.72
CA LYS A 93 4.45 -24.00 -6.43
C LYS A 93 5.67 -23.07 -6.57
N ALA A 94 6.58 -23.38 -7.50
CA ALA A 94 7.76 -22.56 -7.71
C ALA A 94 7.40 -21.20 -8.30
N LEU A 95 6.44 -21.17 -9.24
CA LEU A 95 5.92 -19.92 -9.80
C LEU A 95 5.22 -19.08 -8.74
N ILE A 96 4.37 -19.69 -7.90
CA ILE A 96 3.70 -19.03 -6.78
C ILE A 96 4.71 -18.27 -5.91
N MET A 97 5.70 -18.98 -5.38
CA MET A 97 6.68 -18.39 -4.48
C MET A 97 7.54 -17.34 -5.20
N LYS A 98 7.91 -17.57 -6.46
CA LYS A 98 8.67 -16.61 -7.26
C LYS A 98 7.87 -15.30 -7.43
N MET A 99 6.61 -15.36 -7.84
CA MET A 99 5.80 -14.16 -8.08
C MET A 99 5.50 -13.39 -6.78
N LEU A 100 5.14 -14.10 -5.70
CA LEU A 100 4.91 -13.46 -4.40
C LEU A 100 6.16 -12.73 -3.89
N ARG A 101 7.35 -13.31 -4.05
CA ARG A 101 8.62 -12.64 -3.69
C ARG A 101 8.89 -11.42 -4.56
N VAL A 102 8.71 -11.52 -5.87
CA VAL A 102 8.92 -10.39 -6.80
C VAL A 102 8.00 -9.23 -6.43
N PHE A 103 6.71 -9.49 -6.19
CA PHE A 103 5.75 -8.44 -5.87
C PHE A 103 5.97 -7.85 -4.47
N SER A 104 6.32 -8.67 -3.48
CA SER A 104 6.75 -8.20 -2.17
C SER A 104 7.94 -7.23 -2.28
N ASN A 105 8.96 -7.59 -3.06
CA ASN A 105 10.13 -6.74 -3.29
C ASN A 105 9.77 -5.43 -4.00
N GLN A 106 8.89 -5.46 -5.01
CA GLN A 106 8.40 -4.25 -5.67
C GLN A 106 7.66 -3.32 -4.70
N LEU A 107 6.78 -3.86 -3.86
CA LEU A 107 6.07 -3.09 -2.84
C LEU A 107 7.05 -2.46 -1.84
N ARG A 108 8.08 -3.21 -1.43
CA ARG A 108 9.14 -2.69 -0.56
C ARG A 108 9.94 -1.57 -1.20
N GLN A 109 10.27 -1.69 -2.49
CA GLN A 109 10.98 -0.62 -3.20
C GLN A 109 10.15 0.66 -3.22
N ILE A 110 8.83 0.57 -3.43
CA ILE A 110 7.94 1.74 -3.36
C ILE A 110 7.91 2.34 -1.95
N HIS A 111 7.85 1.50 -0.91
CA HIS A 111 7.94 1.96 0.49
C HIS A 111 9.24 2.72 0.77
N LYS A 112 10.39 2.24 0.28
CA LYS A 112 11.71 2.88 0.44
C LYS A 112 11.83 4.17 -0.37
N LYS A 113 11.33 4.19 -1.61
CA LYS A 113 11.28 5.41 -2.43
C LYS A 113 10.44 6.48 -1.77
N THR A 114 9.28 6.09 -1.20
CA THR A 114 8.42 6.99 -0.43
C THR A 114 9.13 7.54 0.81
N GLU A 115 9.92 6.74 1.53
CA GLU A 115 10.77 7.21 2.64
C GLU A 115 11.81 8.22 2.19
N SER A 116 12.52 7.92 1.10
CA SER A 116 13.61 8.74 0.57
C SER A 116 13.12 10.14 0.17
N ILE A 117 11.97 10.24 -0.51
CA ILE A 117 11.37 11.55 -0.86
C ILE A 117 11.02 12.35 0.39
N LEU A 118 10.65 11.65 1.45
CA LEU A 118 10.28 12.28 2.69
C LEU A 118 11.48 12.43 3.64
N ASN A 119 12.74 12.29 3.18
CA ASN A 119 13.98 12.46 3.96
C ASN A 119 14.09 11.60 5.23
N ASN A 120 13.45 10.43 5.26
CA ASN A 120 13.41 9.59 6.44
C ASN A 120 14.30 8.36 6.27
N VAL A 121 15.52 8.39 6.81
CA VAL A 121 16.42 7.23 6.82
C VAL A 121 16.90 6.98 8.25
N ALA A 122 16.33 5.96 8.89
CA ALA A 122 16.92 5.42 10.11
C ALA A 122 18.23 4.70 9.75
N GLU A 123 19.30 4.97 10.50
CA GLU A 123 20.63 4.37 10.26
C GLU A 123 20.63 2.85 10.48
N ASP A 124 19.81 2.36 11.41
CA ASP A 124 19.70 0.95 11.78
C ASP A 124 18.32 0.59 12.35
N GLN A 125 18.03 -0.71 12.50
CA GLN A 125 16.72 -1.22 12.97
C GLN A 125 16.38 -0.79 14.41
N GLU A 126 17.38 -0.77 15.30
CA GLU A 126 17.19 -0.42 16.71
C GLU A 126 16.84 1.07 16.81
N SER A 127 17.60 1.93 16.14
CA SER A 127 17.31 3.37 16.10
C SER A 127 15.99 3.67 15.40
N GLY A 128 15.66 2.95 14.32
CA GLY A 128 14.38 3.07 13.63
C GLY A 128 13.19 2.73 14.53
N MET A 129 13.23 1.59 15.22
CA MET A 129 12.15 1.18 16.12
C MET A 129 11.95 2.17 17.28
N LEU A 130 13.03 2.75 17.80
CA LEU A 130 12.95 3.81 18.82
C LEU A 130 12.33 5.11 18.27
N ALA A 131 12.68 5.50 17.04
CA ALA A 131 12.08 6.67 16.38
C ALA A 131 10.58 6.49 16.15
N VAL A 132 10.14 5.28 15.79
CA VAL A 132 8.72 4.92 15.67
C VAL A 132 8.02 5.12 17.02
N ALA A 133 8.56 4.57 18.11
CA ALA A 133 7.98 4.72 19.45
C ALA A 133 7.86 6.20 19.88
N LYS A 134 8.90 7.00 19.62
CA LYS A 134 8.89 8.46 19.90
C LYS A 134 7.82 9.19 19.08
N SER A 135 7.61 8.80 17.83
CA SER A 135 6.56 9.38 16.97
C SER A 135 5.15 9.10 17.51
N PHE A 136 4.88 7.88 17.97
CA PHE A 136 3.61 7.55 18.63
C PHE A 136 3.41 8.29 19.95
N TYR A 137 4.48 8.45 20.73
CA TYR A 137 4.46 9.19 21.99
C TYR A 137 4.15 10.68 21.78
N ASN A 138 4.79 11.31 20.78
CA ASN A 138 4.59 12.73 20.46
C ASN A 138 3.17 13.02 19.99
N ASP A 139 2.55 12.08 19.27
CA ASP A 139 1.15 12.16 18.84
C ASP A 139 0.16 11.68 19.94
N GLU A 140 0.59 11.65 21.20
CA GLU A 140 -0.20 11.30 22.39
C GLU A 140 -0.84 9.90 22.36
N GLN A 141 -0.41 9.02 21.45
CA GLN A 141 -0.84 7.63 21.39
C GLN A 141 0.01 6.77 22.32
N TYR A 142 -0.10 7.05 23.63
CA TYR A 142 0.77 6.46 24.64
C TYR A 142 0.65 4.95 24.77
N ARG A 143 -0.54 4.36 24.55
CA ARG A 143 -0.73 2.90 24.53
C ARG A 143 0.15 2.25 23.46
N SER A 144 0.05 2.73 22.24
CA SER A 144 0.81 2.23 21.11
C SER A 144 2.32 2.44 21.32
N ALA A 145 2.72 3.59 21.89
CA ALA A 145 4.12 3.82 22.25
C ALA A 145 4.63 2.81 23.29
N CYS A 146 3.84 2.51 24.33
CA CYS A 146 4.16 1.50 25.33
C CYS A 146 4.37 0.11 24.69
N ASP A 147 3.50 -0.31 23.77
CA ASP A 147 3.63 -1.60 23.09
C ASP A 147 4.94 -1.69 22.30
N ILE A 148 5.31 -0.62 21.59
CA ILE A 148 6.56 -0.57 20.83
C ILE A 148 7.77 -0.62 21.78
N TYR A 149 7.75 0.11 22.90
CA TYR A 149 8.83 0.05 23.90
C TYR A 149 8.98 -1.35 24.51
N VAL A 150 7.88 -2.05 24.81
CA VAL A 150 7.91 -3.43 25.32
C VAL A 150 8.51 -4.36 24.28
N LYS A 151 8.07 -4.27 23.02
CA LYS A 151 8.64 -5.05 21.91
C LYS A 151 10.14 -4.76 21.74
N PHE A 152 10.54 -3.50 21.82
CA PHE A 152 11.94 -3.07 21.73
C PHE A 152 12.80 -3.72 22.83
N LEU A 153 12.39 -3.60 24.10
CA LEU A 153 13.13 -4.15 25.24
C LEU A 153 13.20 -5.68 25.21
N LYS A 154 12.15 -6.34 24.74
CA LYS A 154 12.14 -7.79 24.52
C LYS A 154 13.14 -8.20 23.43
N ARG A 155 13.25 -7.40 22.35
CA ARG A 155 14.07 -7.73 21.20
C ARG A 155 15.56 -7.40 21.38
N TYR A 156 15.85 -6.31 22.09
CA TYR A 156 17.18 -5.79 22.35
C TYR A 156 17.47 -5.78 23.86
N PRO A 157 17.52 -6.94 24.55
CA PRO A 157 17.66 -7.00 26.00
C PRO A 157 18.98 -6.40 26.55
N ASN A 158 20.00 -6.33 25.67
CA ASN A 158 21.36 -5.87 25.95
C ASN A 158 21.71 -4.53 25.29
N THR A 159 20.72 -3.76 24.82
CA THR A 159 20.95 -2.41 24.26
C THR A 159 21.53 -1.45 25.30
N SER A 160 22.44 -0.57 24.85
CA SER A 160 22.92 0.57 25.66
C SER A 160 21.81 1.58 25.99
N LYS A 161 20.71 1.58 25.23
CA LYS A 161 19.56 2.49 25.40
C LYS A 161 18.52 1.98 26.40
N LYS A 162 18.77 0.85 27.09
CA LYS A 162 17.79 0.16 27.94
C LYS A 162 17.20 1.05 29.04
N GLU A 163 18.03 1.83 29.72
CA GLU A 163 17.59 2.73 30.79
C GLU A 163 16.75 3.89 30.25
N GLU A 164 17.15 4.50 29.12
CA GLU A 164 16.39 5.55 28.44
C GLU A 164 15.00 5.04 28.07
N VAL A 165 14.95 3.88 27.40
CA VAL A 165 13.68 3.29 26.93
C VAL A 165 12.78 2.88 28.09
N SER A 166 13.35 2.36 29.18
CA SER A 166 12.56 2.00 30.37
C SER A 166 11.94 3.23 31.04
N LYS A 167 12.65 4.37 31.07
CA LYS A 167 12.11 5.65 31.56
C LYS A 167 11.00 6.18 30.66
N LEU A 168 11.21 6.15 29.33
CA LEU A 168 10.20 6.55 28.35
C LEU A 168 8.94 5.68 28.43
N TYR A 169 9.10 4.36 28.60
CA TYR A 169 7.99 3.45 28.82
C TYR A 169 7.22 3.79 30.09
N ALA A 170 7.90 4.04 31.21
CA ALA A 170 7.25 4.37 32.48
C ALA A 170 6.45 5.68 32.39
N ASP A 171 7.01 6.70 31.73
CA ASP A 171 6.31 7.97 31.51
C ASP A 171 5.10 7.82 30.57
N ALA A 172 5.27 7.14 29.43
CA ALA A 172 4.18 6.85 28.51
C ALA A 172 3.05 6.08 29.20
N LYS A 173 3.39 5.08 30.02
CA LYS A 173 2.43 4.30 30.78
C LYS A 173 1.65 5.17 31.78
N LEU A 174 2.34 6.03 32.53
CA LEU A 174 1.70 6.96 33.45
C LEU A 174 0.70 7.89 32.73
N ARG A 175 1.03 8.37 31.53
CA ARG A 175 0.14 9.21 30.72
C ARG A 175 -1.05 8.44 30.17
N CYS A 176 -0.81 7.22 29.71
CA CYS A 176 -1.86 6.30 29.24
C CYS A 176 -2.88 6.02 30.35
N ASP A 177 -2.40 5.72 31.57
CA ASP A 177 -3.26 5.43 32.72
C ASP A 177 -4.11 6.66 33.11
N LYS A 178 -3.53 7.87 33.04
CA LYS A 178 -4.26 9.13 33.27
C LYS A 178 -5.39 9.36 32.25
N LEU A 179 -5.14 9.10 30.96
CA LEU A 179 -6.15 9.25 29.91
C LEU A 179 -7.27 8.20 30.02
N ALA A 180 -6.94 6.97 30.41
CA ALA A 180 -7.92 5.90 30.60
C ALA A 180 -8.94 6.23 31.72
N ILE A 181 -8.53 7.02 32.72
CA ILE A 181 -9.43 7.51 33.79
C ILE A 181 -10.43 8.55 33.25
N HIS A 182 -10.04 9.34 32.23
CA HIS A 182 -10.89 10.40 31.65
C HIS A 182 -11.87 9.86 30.58
N ASN A 183 -11.53 8.79 29.86
CA ASN A 183 -12.31 8.28 28.72
C ASN A 183 -13.27 7.13 29.04
N ARG A 184 -13.76 7.03 30.29
CA ARG A 184 -14.85 6.09 30.63
C ARG A 184 -16.19 6.56 30.05
N GLY A 185 -16.37 6.39 28.74
CA GLY A 185 -17.68 6.53 28.11
C GLY A 185 -17.61 6.95 26.66
N VAL A 186 -17.19 6.04 25.76
CA VAL A 186 -17.78 5.80 24.44
C VAL A 186 -17.28 4.41 23.99
N THR A 187 -18.16 3.42 23.94
CA THR A 187 -17.94 2.18 23.21
C THR A 187 -18.60 2.31 21.85
N GLU A 188 -17.81 2.48 20.78
CA GLU A 188 -18.31 2.33 19.42
C GLU A 188 -18.58 0.85 19.13
N SER A 189 -19.75 0.58 18.57
CA SER A 189 -20.19 -0.76 18.18
C SER A 189 -19.51 -1.16 16.87
N PRO A 190 -19.05 -2.41 16.68
CA PRO A 190 -18.47 -2.81 15.41
C PRO A 190 -19.55 -2.85 14.32
N GLU A 191 -19.32 -2.17 13.20
CA GLU A 191 -20.08 -2.41 11.97
C GLU A 191 -19.61 -3.73 11.35
N ASP A 192 -20.50 -4.72 11.34
CA ASP A 192 -20.29 -6.04 10.73
C ASP A 192 -20.38 -5.97 9.20
N ASP A 193 -19.24 -5.79 8.54
CA ASP A 193 -19.09 -5.94 7.08
C ASP A 193 -18.68 -7.40 6.74
N SER A 194 -19.49 -8.38 7.15
CA SER A 194 -19.23 -9.80 6.88
C SER A 194 -19.87 -10.25 5.56
N ASN A 195 -19.30 -9.86 4.42
CA ASN A 195 -19.73 -10.40 3.11
C ASN A 195 -18.54 -10.71 2.18
N ASN A 196 -17.54 -11.42 2.70
CA ASN A 196 -16.40 -11.87 1.89
C ASN A 196 -16.31 -13.41 1.88
N SER A 197 -16.62 -14.01 0.73
CA SER A 197 -16.67 -15.48 0.53
C SER A 197 -15.33 -16.18 0.77
N SER A 198 -14.22 -15.44 0.71
CA SER A 198 -12.85 -15.92 0.94
C SER A 198 -12.55 -16.27 2.40
N LEU A 199 -13.35 -15.76 3.36
CA LEU A 199 -13.15 -16.02 4.80
C LEU A 199 -13.65 -17.39 5.26
N LYS A 200 -14.49 -18.08 4.49
CA LYS A 200 -15.11 -19.37 4.91
C LYS A 200 -14.10 -20.50 5.15
N ILE A 201 -12.92 -20.44 4.53
CA ILE A 201 -11.86 -21.43 4.75
C ILE A 201 -11.19 -21.23 6.11
N PHE A 202 -11.14 -19.99 6.62
CA PHE A 202 -10.46 -19.62 7.87
C PHE A 202 -11.38 -19.59 9.08
N SER A 203 -12.68 -19.84 8.89
CA SER A 203 -13.63 -20.09 9.99
C SER A 203 -13.62 -21.55 10.45
N LEU A 204 -12.76 -22.41 9.88
CA LEU A 204 -12.65 -23.81 10.31
C LEU A 204 -11.97 -23.89 11.69
N PRO A 205 -12.43 -24.78 12.59
CA PRO A 205 -11.86 -24.94 13.94
C PRO A 205 -10.35 -25.19 13.96
N ALA A 206 -9.81 -25.81 12.89
CA ALA A 206 -8.38 -26.07 12.75
C ALA A 206 -7.51 -24.81 12.72
N PHE A 207 -8.08 -23.65 12.38
CA PHE A 207 -7.37 -22.38 12.34
C PHE A 207 -7.47 -21.57 13.64
N GLU A 208 -8.38 -21.91 14.56
CA GLU A 208 -8.51 -21.17 15.83
C GLU A 208 -7.27 -21.21 16.70
N ARG A 209 -6.44 -22.26 16.57
CA ARG A 209 -5.14 -22.33 17.26
C ARG A 209 -4.16 -21.23 16.84
N PHE A 210 -4.40 -20.58 15.71
CA PHE A 210 -3.60 -19.45 15.20
C PHE A 210 -4.23 -18.11 15.55
N ALA A 211 -5.41 -18.08 16.18
CA ALA A 211 -6.12 -16.85 16.45
C ALA A 211 -5.44 -16.05 17.57
N LYS A 212 -5.28 -14.75 17.30
CA LYS A 212 -4.87 -13.72 18.25
C LYS A 212 -5.87 -12.58 18.21
N THR A 213 -6.21 -12.06 19.38
CA THR A 213 -7.09 -10.90 19.53
C THR A 213 -6.26 -9.73 20.03
N TYR A 214 -6.53 -8.55 19.50
CA TYR A 214 -5.87 -7.29 19.81
C TYR A 214 -6.92 -6.26 20.21
N GLU A 215 -6.59 -5.49 21.23
CA GLU A 215 -7.44 -4.43 21.75
C GLU A 215 -7.28 -3.13 20.93
N PRO A 216 -8.24 -2.19 21.02
CA PRO A 216 -8.13 -0.91 20.33
C PRO A 216 -6.82 -0.17 20.64
N ASN A 217 -6.16 0.33 19.59
CA ASN A 217 -4.87 1.02 19.62
C ASN A 217 -3.64 0.16 19.98
N GLU A 218 -3.80 -1.16 20.06
CA GLU A 218 -2.69 -2.07 20.28
C GLU A 218 -1.81 -2.20 19.02
N VAL A 219 -0.49 -2.17 19.21
CA VAL A 219 0.48 -2.34 18.10
C VAL A 219 0.74 -3.82 17.86
N ILE A 220 0.25 -4.32 16.73
CA ILE A 220 0.40 -5.72 16.32
C ILE A 220 1.84 -6.00 15.87
N ILE A 221 2.35 -5.17 14.95
CA ILE A 221 3.75 -5.18 14.50
C ILE A 221 4.27 -3.75 14.40
N SER A 222 5.55 -3.54 14.71
CA SER A 222 6.20 -2.23 14.59
C SER A 222 7.06 -2.17 13.34
N GLU A 223 7.10 -1.01 12.68
CA GLU A 223 8.12 -0.71 11.67
C GLU A 223 9.53 -0.94 12.24
N TYR A 224 10.45 -1.41 11.40
CA TYR A 224 11.81 -1.85 11.74
C TYR A 224 11.94 -3.08 12.65
N GLU A 225 10.84 -3.61 13.20
CA GLU A 225 10.84 -4.90 13.90
C GLU A 225 11.23 -6.02 12.91
N PRO A 226 12.02 -7.04 13.32
CA PRO A 226 12.16 -8.25 12.52
C PRO A 226 10.81 -8.96 12.37
N GLY A 227 10.52 -9.50 11.19
CA GLY A 227 9.25 -10.18 10.93
C GLY A 227 9.42 -11.66 10.62
N ASP A 228 8.91 -12.53 11.48
CA ASP A 228 8.88 -13.99 11.31
C ASP A 228 7.47 -14.54 11.07
N SER A 229 6.45 -13.68 11.19
CA SER A 229 5.03 -14.04 11.17
C SER A 229 4.23 -13.13 10.22
N PHE A 230 3.16 -13.65 9.63
CA PHE A 230 2.17 -12.86 8.88
C PHE A 230 0.79 -13.09 9.47
N TYR A 231 -0.12 -12.17 9.15
CA TYR A 231 -1.42 -12.09 9.77
C TYR A 231 -2.51 -12.06 8.69
N LEU A 232 -3.62 -12.76 8.94
CA LEU A 232 -4.87 -12.62 8.20
C LEU A 232 -5.94 -12.07 9.15
N ILE A 233 -6.56 -10.95 8.76
CA ILE A 233 -7.62 -10.33 9.56
C ILE A 233 -8.90 -11.16 9.43
N GLN A 234 -9.41 -11.67 10.54
CA GLN A 234 -10.71 -12.34 10.60
C GLN A 234 -11.85 -11.36 10.92
N SER A 235 -11.63 -10.41 11.84
CA SER A 235 -12.58 -9.36 12.19
C SER A 235 -11.84 -8.11 12.68
N GLY A 236 -12.54 -6.95 12.65
CA GLY A 236 -11.97 -5.65 12.98
C GLY A 236 -11.19 -5.02 11.82
N ARG A 237 -10.48 -3.92 12.08
CA ARG A 237 -9.69 -3.17 11.09
C ARG A 237 -8.28 -2.93 11.60
N VAL A 238 -7.29 -2.93 10.70
CA VAL A 238 -5.88 -2.69 11.06
C VAL A 238 -5.34 -1.50 10.28
N GLN A 239 -4.90 -0.47 10.98
CA GLN A 239 -4.30 0.70 10.38
C GLN A 239 -2.81 0.46 10.12
N LEU A 240 -2.37 0.66 8.88
CA LEU A 240 -0.96 0.66 8.50
C LEU A 240 -0.43 2.08 8.61
N VAL A 241 0.56 2.25 9.47
CA VAL A 241 1.18 3.52 9.79
C VAL A 241 2.66 3.44 9.48
N LYS A 242 3.20 4.50 8.91
CA LYS A 242 4.63 4.67 8.67
C LYS A 242 5.13 5.91 9.36
N CYS A 243 6.25 5.83 10.07
CA CYS A 243 6.81 7.02 10.71
C CYS A 243 7.80 7.69 9.76
N VAL A 244 7.58 8.97 9.47
CA VAL A 244 8.35 9.77 8.52
C VAL A 244 8.69 11.11 9.15
N ASN A 245 9.98 11.43 9.31
CA ASN A 245 10.45 12.67 9.95
C ASN A 245 9.82 12.90 11.34
N GLY A 246 9.66 11.82 12.11
CA GLY A 246 9.03 11.88 13.44
C GLY A 246 7.51 12.08 13.44
N SER A 247 6.87 12.12 12.27
CA SER A 247 5.41 12.22 12.11
C SER A 247 4.84 10.92 11.55
N LYS A 248 3.64 10.52 12.00
CA LYS A 248 2.97 9.32 11.47
C LYS A 248 2.27 9.62 10.14
N LYS A 249 2.44 8.72 9.18
CA LYS A 249 1.73 8.70 7.90
C LYS A 249 0.83 7.47 7.81
N ASN A 250 -0.45 7.67 7.52
CA ASN A 250 -1.37 6.57 7.31
C ASN A 250 -1.15 6.04 5.90
N LEU A 251 -0.69 4.80 5.79
CA LEU A 251 -0.56 4.12 4.52
C LEU A 251 -1.89 3.50 4.10
N ASP A 252 -2.58 2.80 4.99
CA ASP A 252 -3.85 2.15 4.64
C ASP A 252 -4.66 1.76 5.88
N ILE A 253 -5.93 1.36 5.68
CA ILE A 253 -6.73 0.68 6.70
C ILE A 253 -7.20 -0.65 6.12
N LEU A 254 -6.64 -1.74 6.65
CA LEU A 254 -6.94 -3.09 6.23
C LEU A 254 -8.21 -3.62 6.88
N LYS A 255 -8.91 -4.47 6.14
CA LYS A 255 -10.23 -5.02 6.47
C LYS A 255 -10.19 -6.55 6.61
N PRO A 256 -11.26 -7.17 7.13
CA PRO A 256 -11.37 -8.63 7.18
C PRO A 256 -11.14 -9.29 5.82
N GLY A 257 -10.31 -10.33 5.80
CA GLY A 257 -9.89 -11.05 4.60
C GLY A 257 -8.58 -10.55 3.98
N GLU A 258 -8.00 -9.46 4.48
CA GLU A 258 -6.71 -8.94 4.03
C GLU A 258 -5.54 -9.43 4.90
N PHE A 259 -4.35 -9.46 4.30
CA PHE A 259 -3.11 -9.92 4.94
C PHE A 259 -2.19 -8.76 5.29
N PHE A 260 -1.40 -8.90 6.35
CA PHE A 260 -0.28 -8.01 6.63
C PHE A 260 0.90 -8.75 7.26
N GLY A 261 2.09 -8.14 7.17
CA GLY A 261 3.33 -8.74 7.66
C GLY A 261 3.94 -9.80 6.74
N GLU A 262 3.34 -10.05 5.58
CA GLU A 262 3.79 -11.03 4.58
C GLU A 262 5.17 -10.70 4.01
N MET A 263 5.48 -9.40 3.85
CA MET A 263 6.68 -8.97 3.14
C MET A 263 7.94 -9.47 3.84
N ALA A 264 8.00 -9.29 5.16
CA ALA A 264 9.16 -9.67 5.98
C ALA A 264 9.50 -11.16 5.88
N ILE A 265 8.49 -12.02 5.72
CA ILE A 265 8.71 -13.46 5.56
C ILE A 265 9.21 -13.80 4.15
N LEU A 266 8.66 -13.13 3.14
CA LEU A 266 8.97 -13.38 1.73
C LEU A 266 10.39 -12.94 1.35
N ASP A 267 10.88 -11.87 1.97
CA ASP A 267 12.17 -11.24 1.62
C ASP A 267 13.20 -11.22 2.76
N ASN A 268 12.89 -11.81 3.92
CA ASN A 268 13.73 -11.82 5.11
C ASN A 268 14.22 -10.42 5.54
N SER A 269 13.40 -9.38 5.32
CA SER A 269 13.72 -8.00 5.71
C SER A 269 12.84 -7.54 6.88
N PRO A 270 13.23 -6.47 7.60
CA PRO A 270 12.40 -5.90 8.67
C PRO A 270 11.00 -5.49 8.20
N ARG A 271 10.08 -5.33 9.15
CA ARG A 271 8.76 -4.75 8.92
C ARG A 271 8.90 -3.38 8.29
N SER A 272 8.10 -3.14 7.25
CA SER A 272 8.14 -1.91 6.44
C SER A 272 7.16 -0.84 6.90
N ALA A 273 6.31 -1.15 7.87
CA ALA A 273 5.30 -0.30 8.47
C ALA A 273 4.86 -0.86 9.84
N THR A 274 4.30 0.01 10.67
CA THR A 274 3.63 -0.32 11.93
C THR A 274 2.16 -0.65 11.64
N CYS A 275 1.62 -1.68 12.29
CA CYS A 275 0.21 -2.07 12.17
C CYS A 275 -0.48 -1.91 13.53
N VAL A 276 -1.53 -1.10 13.58
CA VAL A 276 -2.27 -0.75 14.80
C VAL A 276 -3.71 -1.24 14.70
N ALA A 277 -4.22 -1.88 15.74
CA ALA A 277 -5.61 -2.30 15.80
C ALA A 277 -6.56 -1.10 15.89
N VAL A 278 -7.55 -1.05 15.00
CA VAL A 278 -8.64 -0.07 15.01
C VAL A 278 -9.89 -0.77 15.53
N GLY A 279 -10.22 -0.50 16.80
CA GLY A 279 -11.21 -1.30 17.53
C GLY A 279 -10.67 -2.67 17.96
N SER A 280 -11.56 -3.58 18.33
CA SER A 280 -11.19 -4.97 18.62
C SER A 280 -10.89 -5.70 17.31
N VAL A 281 -9.74 -6.36 17.23
CA VAL A 281 -9.28 -7.04 16.02
C VAL A 281 -8.97 -8.49 16.33
N LYS A 282 -9.46 -9.41 15.51
CA LYS A 282 -9.06 -10.83 15.54
C LYS A 282 -8.28 -11.15 14.28
N CYS A 283 -7.08 -11.70 14.44
CA CYS A 283 -6.21 -12.13 13.35
C CYS A 283 -5.81 -13.59 13.52
N LEU A 284 -5.53 -14.27 12.40
CA LEU A 284 -4.75 -15.51 12.42
C LEU A 284 -3.28 -15.17 12.21
N GLU A 285 -2.42 -15.57 13.16
CA GLU A 285 -0.97 -15.43 13.06
C GLU A 285 -0.33 -16.74 12.62
N PHE A 286 0.50 -16.65 11.60
CA PHE A 286 1.22 -17.79 11.06
C PHE A 286 2.70 -17.44 10.92
N ASN A 287 3.57 -18.34 11.38
CA ASN A 287 5.00 -18.24 11.12
C ASN A 287 5.34 -18.55 9.65
N LYS A 288 6.61 -18.40 9.30
CA LYS A 288 7.14 -18.68 7.95
C LYS A 288 6.84 -20.10 7.45
N GLU A 289 7.02 -21.12 8.28
CA GLU A 289 6.78 -22.51 7.88
C GLU A 289 5.30 -22.74 7.57
N ASN A 290 4.41 -22.21 8.42
CA ASN A 290 2.97 -22.28 8.23
C ASN A 290 2.52 -21.47 7.00
N PHE A 291 3.18 -20.33 6.70
CA PHE A 291 2.94 -19.57 5.46
C PHE A 291 3.20 -20.44 4.23
N GLU A 292 4.39 -21.04 4.14
CA GLU A 292 4.76 -21.83 2.97
C GLU A 292 3.84 -23.04 2.80
N LEU A 293 3.47 -23.71 3.89
CA LEU A 293 2.50 -24.80 3.87
C LEU A 293 1.11 -24.33 3.43
N LEU A 294 0.63 -23.18 3.93
CA LEU A 294 -0.69 -22.65 3.58
C LEU A 294 -0.76 -22.25 2.11
N ILE A 295 0.24 -21.54 1.61
CA ILE A 295 0.30 -21.04 0.23
C ILE A 295 0.48 -22.18 -0.77
N THR A 296 1.30 -23.18 -0.44
CA THR A 296 1.53 -24.34 -1.34
C THR A 296 0.44 -25.41 -1.25
N GLY A 297 -0.26 -25.52 -0.12
CA GLY A 297 -1.39 -26.43 0.09
C GLY A 297 -2.72 -25.86 -0.38
N ASN A 298 -2.84 -24.53 -0.45
CA ASN A 298 -4.04 -23.84 -0.92
C ASN A 298 -3.67 -22.73 -1.92
N PRO A 299 -3.56 -23.05 -3.22
CA PRO A 299 -3.16 -22.07 -4.24
C PRO A 299 -4.12 -20.89 -4.41
N GLN A 300 -5.39 -21.04 -4.00
CA GLN A 300 -6.35 -19.93 -4.01
C GLN A 300 -5.92 -18.81 -3.06
N MET A 301 -5.25 -19.16 -1.95
CA MET A 301 -4.67 -18.19 -1.02
C MET A 301 -3.50 -17.44 -1.62
N ALA A 302 -2.64 -18.16 -2.33
CA ALA A 302 -1.55 -17.56 -3.07
C ALA A 302 -2.07 -16.53 -4.09
N LEU A 303 -3.15 -16.88 -4.79
CA LEU A 303 -3.76 -16.01 -5.78
C LEU A 303 -4.40 -14.77 -5.14
N LEU A 304 -5.10 -14.94 -4.00
CA LEU A 304 -5.66 -13.83 -3.24
C LEU A 304 -4.55 -12.85 -2.80
N LEU A 305 -3.45 -13.38 -2.26
CA LEU A 305 -2.29 -12.58 -1.86
C LEU A 305 -1.64 -11.88 -3.06
N LEU A 306 -1.53 -12.56 -4.21
CA LEU A 306 -1.00 -11.99 -5.44
C LEU A 306 -1.86 -10.82 -5.93
N LYS A 307 -3.18 -10.98 -5.97
CA LYS A 307 -4.14 -9.91 -6.34
C LYS A 307 -4.06 -8.73 -5.36
N LEU A 308 -3.93 -9.00 -4.06
CA LEU A 308 -3.73 -7.98 -3.04
C LEU A 308 -2.44 -7.19 -3.30
N PHE A 309 -1.33 -7.85 -3.64
CA PHE A 309 -0.10 -7.17 -4.00
C PHE A 309 -0.25 -6.31 -5.26
N CYS A 310 -0.91 -6.79 -6.32
CA CYS A 310 -1.18 -6.00 -7.51
C CYS A 310 -1.88 -4.68 -7.15
N LYS A 311 -2.94 -4.77 -6.35
CA LYS A 311 -3.69 -3.61 -5.88
C LYS A 311 -2.82 -2.66 -5.04
N ARG A 312 -2.11 -3.19 -4.04
CA ARG A 312 -1.24 -2.38 -3.17
C ARG A 312 -0.13 -1.68 -3.94
N ILE A 313 0.54 -2.37 -4.86
CA ILE A 313 1.59 -1.80 -5.71
C ILE A 313 1.00 -0.65 -6.53
N TYR A 314 -0.16 -0.85 -7.15
CA TYR A 314 -0.82 0.16 -7.95
C TYR A 314 -1.22 1.39 -7.11
N ASP A 315 -1.95 1.19 -6.02
CA ASP A 315 -2.44 2.26 -5.14
C ASP A 315 -1.27 3.07 -4.57
N GLN A 316 -0.19 2.40 -4.15
CA GLN A 316 0.99 3.07 -3.62
C GLN A 316 1.78 3.80 -4.70
N LYS A 317 1.94 3.25 -5.90
CA LYS A 317 2.54 3.99 -7.03
C LYS A 317 1.72 5.23 -7.38
N ARG A 318 0.39 5.12 -7.36
CA ARG A 318 -0.50 6.26 -7.65
C ARG A 318 -0.36 7.37 -6.61
N ARG A 319 -0.27 7.01 -5.33
CA ARG A 319 -0.03 7.96 -4.22
C ARG A 319 1.38 8.55 -4.27
N PHE A 320 2.39 7.72 -4.58
CA PHE A 320 3.78 8.17 -4.73
C PHE A 320 3.92 9.21 -5.85
N ARG A 321 3.15 9.05 -6.95
CA ARG A 321 3.08 10.01 -8.05
C ARG A 321 2.67 11.41 -7.61
N ILE A 322 1.81 11.55 -6.60
CA ILE A 322 1.42 12.87 -6.08
C ILE A 322 2.63 13.55 -5.44
N LEU A 323 3.42 12.81 -4.65
CA LEU A 323 4.52 13.38 -3.87
C LEU A 323 5.66 13.95 -4.73
N VAL A 324 5.84 13.41 -5.94
CA VAL A 324 6.86 13.86 -6.91
C VAL A 324 6.43 15.07 -7.73
N VAL A 325 5.14 15.46 -7.72
CA VAL A 325 4.65 16.63 -8.49
C VAL A 325 5.25 17.90 -7.91
N LYS A 326 6.05 18.64 -8.68
CA LYS A 326 6.76 19.83 -8.19
C LYS A 326 5.83 21.03 -7.92
N ASP A 327 4.85 21.28 -8.80
CA ASP A 327 3.90 22.39 -8.64
C ASP A 327 2.84 22.07 -7.58
N LEU A 328 2.69 22.95 -6.59
CA LEU A 328 1.80 22.71 -5.45
C LEU A 328 0.32 22.63 -5.83
N GLN A 329 -0.15 23.45 -6.78
CA GLN A 329 -1.55 23.41 -7.23
C GLN A 329 -1.82 22.15 -8.03
N ALA A 330 -0.91 21.76 -8.92
CA ALA A 330 -1.00 20.51 -9.66
C ALA A 330 -1.01 19.32 -8.69
N ARG A 331 -0.18 19.36 -7.64
CA ARG A 331 -0.14 18.33 -6.60
C ARG A 331 -1.48 18.20 -5.87
N ILE A 332 -2.06 19.32 -5.41
CA ILE A 332 -3.37 19.31 -4.74
C ILE A 332 -4.49 18.89 -5.69
N ALA A 333 -4.45 19.35 -6.95
CA ALA A 333 -5.38 18.89 -7.96
C ALA A 333 -5.31 17.36 -8.16
N ASP A 334 -4.10 16.80 -8.18
CA ASP A 334 -3.88 15.36 -8.35
C ASP A 334 -4.41 14.54 -7.16
N VAL A 335 -4.42 15.09 -5.93
CA VAL A 335 -5.10 14.46 -4.78
C VAL A 335 -6.58 14.25 -5.09
N PHE A 336 -7.28 15.26 -5.61
CA PHE A 336 -8.69 15.12 -5.97
C PHE A 336 -8.91 14.15 -7.14
N LEU A 337 -7.98 14.09 -8.10
CA LEU A 337 -8.03 13.12 -9.20
C LEU A 337 -7.88 11.69 -8.67
N LEU A 338 -6.94 11.45 -7.75
CA LEU A 338 -6.80 10.17 -7.05
C LEU A 338 -8.11 9.80 -6.31
N LEU A 339 -8.66 10.72 -5.51
CA LEU A 339 -9.92 10.48 -4.78
C LEU A 339 -11.09 10.18 -5.73
N ALA A 340 -11.09 10.79 -6.92
CA ALA A 340 -12.08 10.56 -7.95
C ALA A 340 -11.95 9.17 -8.60
N GLU A 341 -10.71 8.71 -8.81
CA GLU A 341 -10.38 7.38 -9.32
C GLU A 341 -10.74 6.28 -8.31
N MET A 342 -10.52 6.54 -7.01
CA MET A 342 -10.88 5.59 -5.93
C MET A 342 -12.39 5.44 -5.73
N ASN A 343 -13.18 6.44 -6.14
CA ASN A 343 -14.64 6.44 -6.03
C ASN A 343 -15.27 6.76 -7.40
N PRO A 344 -15.21 5.84 -8.37
CA PRO A 344 -15.76 6.11 -9.70
C PRO A 344 -17.28 6.29 -9.63
N ILE A 345 -17.81 7.23 -10.42
CA ILE A 345 -19.26 7.44 -10.59
C ILE A 345 -19.64 6.84 -11.94
N SER A 346 -20.81 6.21 -12.03
CA SER A 346 -21.29 5.54 -13.25
C SER A 346 -21.60 6.49 -14.40
N ASP A 347 -21.88 7.77 -14.09
CA ASP A 347 -22.21 8.81 -15.06
C ASP A 347 -21.02 9.77 -15.25
N GLU A 348 -20.30 9.60 -16.37
CA GLU A 348 -19.18 10.45 -16.75
C GLU A 348 -19.59 11.90 -17.07
N ALA A 349 -20.89 12.18 -17.27
CA ALA A 349 -21.37 13.54 -17.47
C ALA A 349 -21.33 14.37 -16.18
N VAL A 350 -21.28 13.72 -15.01
CA VAL A 350 -21.19 14.36 -13.70
C VAL A 350 -19.78 14.91 -13.47
N LYS A 351 -19.60 16.19 -13.78
CA LYS A 351 -18.32 16.90 -13.63
C LYS A 351 -18.04 17.35 -12.20
N GLN A 352 -19.09 17.70 -11.45
CA GLN A 352 -18.97 18.12 -10.06
C GLN A 352 -18.78 16.89 -9.16
N ARG A 353 -17.85 16.96 -8.22
CA ARG A 353 -17.50 15.87 -7.33
C ARG A 353 -17.50 16.35 -5.88
N ARG A 354 -18.20 15.63 -5.00
CA ARG A 354 -18.09 15.80 -3.55
C ARG A 354 -17.14 14.76 -2.99
N PHE A 355 -16.22 15.21 -2.14
CA PHE A 355 -15.27 14.36 -1.42
C PHE A 355 -15.44 14.60 0.08
N ASN A 356 -15.70 13.55 0.84
CA ASN A 356 -15.80 13.62 2.30
C ASN A 356 -14.38 13.61 2.90
N VAL A 357 -13.67 14.72 2.75
CA VAL A 357 -12.30 14.94 3.21
C VAL A 357 -12.16 16.37 3.73
N THR A 358 -11.23 16.55 4.66
CA THR A 358 -10.85 17.85 5.22
C THR A 358 -9.58 18.40 4.56
N ILE A 359 -9.22 19.65 4.85
CA ILE A 359 -7.93 20.22 4.41
C ILE A 359 -6.75 19.43 4.99
N ALA A 360 -6.87 18.93 6.23
CA ALA A 360 -5.83 18.11 6.86
C ALA A 360 -5.62 16.78 6.13
N ASP A 361 -6.71 16.16 5.64
CA ASP A 361 -6.61 14.95 4.81
C ASP A 361 -5.93 15.25 3.48
N ILE A 362 -6.29 16.36 2.82
CA ILE A 362 -5.68 16.76 1.56
C ILE A 362 -4.18 17.07 1.73
N SER A 363 -3.82 17.79 2.80
CA SER A 363 -2.41 18.09 3.10
C SER A 363 -1.61 16.83 3.35
N HIS A 364 -2.22 15.83 4.00
CA HIS A 364 -1.63 14.51 4.21
C HIS A 364 -1.33 13.80 2.89
N TRP A 365 -2.31 13.73 1.98
CA TRP A 365 -2.13 13.12 0.66
C TRP A 365 -1.08 13.85 -0.19
N ALA A 366 -1.06 15.18 -0.13
CA ALA A 366 -0.12 16.02 -0.86
C ALA A 366 1.29 16.06 -0.24
N GLY A 367 1.47 15.56 0.99
CA GLY A 367 2.72 15.68 1.74
C GLY A 367 3.11 17.13 2.00
N LEU A 368 2.14 17.98 2.35
CA LEU A 368 2.31 19.40 2.65
C LEU A 368 1.92 19.70 4.10
N SER A 369 2.40 20.83 4.63
CA SER A 369 1.84 21.36 5.88
C SER A 369 0.39 21.81 5.66
N VAL A 370 -0.41 21.78 6.72
CA VAL A 370 -1.82 22.21 6.66
C VAL A 370 -1.92 23.69 6.24
N GLU A 371 -0.98 24.52 6.67
CA GLU A 371 -0.89 25.94 6.31
C GLU A 371 -0.68 26.14 4.82
N VAL A 372 0.37 25.52 4.25
CA VAL A 372 0.66 25.61 2.80
C VAL A 372 -0.49 25.05 1.97
N CYS A 373 -1.10 23.95 2.42
CA CYS A 373 -2.24 23.37 1.73
C CYS A 373 -3.46 24.31 1.75
N ARG A 374 -3.75 24.96 2.88
CA ARG A 374 -4.84 25.94 3.01
C ARG A 374 -4.64 27.14 2.10
N ASP A 375 -3.42 27.66 1.99
CA ASP A 375 -3.09 28.79 1.12
C ASP A 375 -3.32 28.44 -0.35
N GLU A 376 -2.90 27.25 -0.78
CA GLU A 376 -3.12 26.80 -2.16
C GLU A 376 -4.59 26.49 -2.45
N ILE A 377 -5.32 25.90 -1.51
CA ILE A 377 -6.78 25.67 -1.64
C ILE A 377 -7.53 27.00 -1.76
N SER A 378 -7.11 28.05 -1.06
CA SER A 378 -7.73 29.38 -1.14
C SER A 378 -7.70 29.93 -2.56
N LYS A 379 -6.61 29.70 -3.30
CA LYS A 379 -6.49 30.08 -4.72
C LYS A 379 -7.45 29.29 -5.63
N PHE A 380 -7.82 28.06 -5.28
CA PHE A 380 -8.86 27.31 -5.99
C PHE A 380 -10.25 27.88 -5.71
N ILE A 381 -10.50 28.32 -4.47
CA ILE A 381 -11.77 28.96 -4.05
C ILE A 381 -11.96 30.30 -4.76
N GLU A 382 -10.93 31.16 -4.79
CA GLU A 382 -10.97 32.46 -5.50
C GLU A 382 -11.34 32.29 -6.99
N LYS A 383 -10.87 31.21 -7.61
CA LYS A 383 -11.17 30.84 -9.00
C LYS A 383 -12.48 30.06 -9.17
N ARG A 384 -13.25 29.89 -8.09
CA ARG A 384 -14.52 29.14 -8.04
C ARG A 384 -14.41 27.70 -8.53
N LYS A 385 -13.23 27.10 -8.41
CA LYS A 385 -13.00 25.69 -8.80
C LYS A 385 -13.41 24.71 -7.70
N ILE A 386 -13.28 25.14 -6.44
CA ILE A 386 -13.50 24.31 -5.25
C ILE A 386 -14.29 25.10 -4.21
N GLU A 387 -15.16 24.41 -3.48
CA GLU A 387 -15.83 24.89 -2.27
C GLU A 387 -15.44 23.98 -1.10
N VAL A 388 -15.16 24.58 0.05
CA VAL A 388 -14.69 23.85 1.24
C VAL A 388 -15.69 24.00 2.37
N TYR A 389 -16.02 22.89 3.00
CA TYR A 389 -16.87 22.78 4.19
C TYR A 389 -16.10 22.02 5.27
N ASP A 390 -16.65 21.99 6.50
CA ASP A 390 -15.94 21.40 7.66
C ASP A 390 -15.58 19.92 7.48
N SER A 391 -16.45 19.15 6.85
CA SER A 391 -16.32 17.68 6.71
C SER A 391 -16.23 17.19 5.25
N TYR A 392 -16.30 18.10 4.28
CA TYR A 392 -16.23 17.73 2.87
C TYR A 392 -15.80 18.90 1.98
N VAL A 393 -15.35 18.56 0.78
CA VAL A 393 -14.94 19.49 -0.27
C VAL A 393 -15.73 19.18 -1.54
N ILE A 394 -16.22 20.22 -2.21
CA ILE A 394 -16.85 20.12 -3.53
C ILE A 394 -15.87 20.64 -4.58
N VAL A 395 -15.55 19.81 -5.56
CA VAL A 395 -14.85 20.20 -6.78
C VAL A 395 -15.89 20.43 -7.86
N ASN A 396 -15.99 21.66 -8.37
CA ASN A 396 -17.04 22.06 -9.31
C ASN A 396 -16.92 21.38 -10.68
N ASN A 397 -15.70 21.14 -11.13
CA ASN A 397 -15.43 20.39 -12.35
C ASN A 397 -14.10 19.65 -12.24
N ILE A 398 -14.17 18.33 -12.07
CA ILE A 398 -12.99 17.47 -11.92
C ILE A 398 -12.08 17.50 -13.16
N ASN A 399 -12.66 17.72 -14.35
CA ASN A 399 -11.89 17.81 -15.58
C ASN A 399 -11.05 19.10 -15.66
N ASP A 400 -11.47 20.18 -14.99
CA ASP A 400 -10.67 21.41 -14.92
C ASP A 400 -9.48 21.27 -13.96
N LEU A 401 -9.56 20.35 -13.00
CA LEU A 401 -8.41 19.94 -12.19
C LEU A 401 -7.48 19.03 -12.99
N ARG A 402 -8.01 18.10 -13.79
CA ARG A 402 -7.20 17.27 -14.70
C ARG A 402 -6.40 18.11 -15.69
N ARG A 403 -7.06 19.06 -16.38
CA ARG A 403 -6.38 20.01 -17.28
C ARG A 403 -5.33 20.85 -16.59
N LEU A 404 -5.60 21.32 -15.36
CA LEU A 404 -4.63 22.09 -14.58
C LEU A 404 -3.41 21.23 -14.24
N TYR A 405 -3.62 20.00 -13.81
CA TYR A 405 -2.55 19.03 -13.57
C TYR A 405 -1.73 18.83 -14.83
N ASP A 406 -2.35 18.40 -15.93
CA ASP A 406 -1.68 18.06 -17.20
C ASP A 406 -0.81 19.22 -17.69
N THR A 407 -1.37 20.45 -17.70
CA THR A 407 -0.69 21.66 -18.17
C THR A 407 0.52 22.01 -17.31
N ARG A 408 0.44 21.80 -16.00
CA ARG A 408 1.51 22.19 -15.07
C ARG A 408 2.58 21.12 -14.89
N THR A 409 2.26 19.87 -15.17
CA THR A 409 3.24 18.78 -15.19
C THR A 409 3.94 18.65 -16.53
N SER A 410 3.32 19.08 -17.65
CA SER A 410 3.96 19.06 -18.97
C SER A 410 5.05 20.12 -19.13
N VAL A 411 4.91 21.27 -18.48
CA VAL A 411 5.84 22.42 -18.58
C VAL A 411 7.19 22.16 -17.88
N GLY A 412 7.30 21.11 -17.06
CA GLY A 412 8.54 20.72 -16.37
C GLY A 412 9.40 19.70 -17.11
N ASN A 413 8.94 19.16 -18.24
CA ASN A 413 9.60 18.11 -19.03
C ASN A 413 10.18 18.59 -20.37
N SER A 414 10.17 19.91 -20.62
CA SER A 414 10.70 20.55 -21.83
C SER A 414 12.05 21.21 -21.61
#